data_AF-A0A455UH41-F1
#
_entry.id   AF-A0A455UH41-F1
#
_cell.length_a   1.000
_cell.length_b   1.000
_cell.length_c   1.000
_cell.angle_alpha   90.00
_cell.angle_beta   90.00
_cell.angle_gamma   90.00
#
_symmetry.space_group_name_H-M   'P 1'
#
loop_
_entity.id
_entity.type
_entity.pdbx_description
1 polymer ?
#
loop_
_entity_poly.entity_id
_entity_poly.type
_entity_poly.pdbx_seq_one_letter_code
_entity_poly.pdbx_strand_id
1 'polypeptide(L)'
;MTRGALNSQLSGKALEAACDLNDEERAWLAGVLEKLKLSARAYHRVLRVALTLADLQGAPKPTQPHLIEAIGYRQLDRMLKGLNDGY
;
A
#
# COMPACT_ATOMS: atom_id res chain seq x y z
N MET A 1 -9.64 -2.10 -15.03
CA MET A 1 -10.05 -1.62 -13.69
C MET A 1 -11.20 -2.49 -13.24
N THR A 2 -10.94 -3.42 -12.32
CA THR A 2 -11.93 -4.36 -11.78
C THR A 2 -12.96 -3.68 -10.87
N ARG A 3 -12.59 -2.52 -10.28
CA ARG A 3 -13.46 -1.69 -9.45
C ARG A 3 -13.85 -0.44 -10.23
N GLY A 4 -15.15 -0.17 -10.37
CA GLY A 4 -15.71 0.93 -11.17
C GLY A 4 -15.40 2.35 -10.67
N ALA A 5 -14.52 2.51 -9.69
CA ALA A 5 -14.07 3.78 -9.13
C ALA A 5 -12.53 3.78 -8.98
N LEU A 6 -11.92 4.96 -8.98
CA LEU A 6 -10.46 5.08 -8.85
C LEU A 6 -10.02 4.77 -7.41
N ASN A 7 -9.04 3.88 -7.25
CA ASN A 7 -8.45 3.56 -5.93
C ASN A 7 -7.86 4.79 -5.22
N SER A 8 -7.44 5.79 -5.99
CA SER A 8 -6.96 7.09 -5.51
C SER A 8 -8.04 7.97 -4.87
N GLN A 9 -9.32 7.59 -4.99
CA GLN A 9 -10.46 8.28 -4.37
C GLN A 9 -10.93 7.61 -3.08
N LEU A 10 -10.57 6.34 -2.83
CA LEU A 10 -10.96 5.62 -1.60
C LEU A 10 -10.29 6.20 -0.36
N SER A 11 -11.06 6.72 0.61
CA SER A 11 -10.52 7.34 1.83
C SER A 11 -10.69 6.45 3.07
N GLY A 12 -9.64 6.33 3.88
CA GLY A 12 -9.67 5.72 5.22
C GLY A 12 -10.39 4.37 5.23
N LYS A 13 -11.51 4.29 5.95
CA LYS A 13 -12.32 3.08 6.09
C LYS A 13 -12.71 2.42 4.76
N ALA A 14 -13.01 3.20 3.72
CA ALA A 14 -13.38 2.65 2.42
C ALA A 14 -12.19 1.94 1.73
N LEU A 15 -10.98 2.45 1.94
CA LEU A 15 -9.77 1.80 1.46
C LEU A 15 -9.48 0.52 2.25
N GLU A 16 -9.59 0.57 3.57
CA GLU A 16 -9.37 -0.60 4.43
C GLU A 16 -10.38 -1.72 4.11
N ALA A 17 -11.66 -1.37 3.94
CA ALA A 17 -12.70 -2.31 3.53
C ALA A 17 -12.44 -2.89 2.14
N ALA A 18 -11.92 -2.10 1.19
CA ALA A 18 -11.60 -2.59 -0.15
C ALA A 18 -10.38 -3.53 -0.16
N CYS A 19 -9.42 -3.32 0.75
CA CYS A 19 -8.28 -4.21 0.92
C CYS A 19 -8.65 -5.52 1.63
N ASP A 20 -9.68 -5.50 2.48
CA ASP A 20 -10.23 -6.68 3.17
C ASP A 20 -9.14 -7.59 3.77
N LEU A 21 -8.17 -6.94 4.43
CA LEU A 21 -7.12 -7.65 5.16
C LEU A 21 -7.75 -8.34 6.37
N ASN A 22 -7.24 -9.49 6.78
CA ASN A 22 -7.59 -10.08 8.07
C ASN A 22 -6.68 -9.51 9.19
N ASP A 23 -6.90 -9.94 10.43
CA ASP A 23 -6.13 -9.42 11.57
C ASP A 23 -4.66 -9.80 11.53
N GLU A 24 -4.33 -10.99 11.01
CA GLU A 24 -2.95 -11.44 10.85
C GLU A 24 -2.20 -10.62 9.78
N GLU A 25 -2.83 -10.38 8.63
CA GLU A 25 -2.31 -9.55 7.55
C GLU A 25 -2.10 -8.10 8.02
N ARG A 26 -3.05 -7.55 8.80
CA ARG A 26 -2.94 -6.22 9.42
C ARG A 26 -1.78 -6.16 10.41
N ALA A 27 -1.67 -7.13 11.31
CA ALA A 27 -0.62 -7.17 12.33
C ALA A 27 0.77 -7.32 11.70
N TRP A 28 0.90 -8.21 10.70
CA TRP A 28 2.12 -8.37 9.93
C TRP A 28 2.52 -7.06 9.24
N LEU A 29 1.58 -6.43 8.52
CA LEU A 29 1.85 -5.17 7.81
C LEU A 29 2.24 -4.06 8.78
N ALA A 30 1.56 -3.92 9.92
CA ALA A 30 1.91 -2.97 10.96
C ALA A 30 3.34 -3.19 11.46
N GLY A 31 3.73 -4.43 11.75
CA GLY A 31 5.09 -4.77 12.19
C GLY A 31 6.17 -4.48 11.13
N VAL A 32 5.87 -4.69 9.85
CA VAL A 32 6.79 -4.32 8.76
C VAL A 32 6.95 -2.80 8.68
N LEU A 33 5.85 -2.05 8.72
CA LEU A 33 5.90 -0.59 8.63
C LEU A 33 6.59 0.05 9.84
N GLU A 34 6.42 -0.51 11.04
CA GLU A 34 7.11 -0.08 12.25
C GLU A 34 8.63 -0.25 12.10
N LYS A 35 9.09 -1.42 11.66
CA LYS A 35 10.51 -1.69 11.39
C LYS A 35 11.11 -0.71 10.36
N LEU A 36 10.30 -0.30 9.39
CA LEU A 36 10.69 0.66 8.35
C LEU A 36 10.50 2.13 8.77
N LYS A 37 9.98 2.38 9.97
CA LYS A 37 9.65 3.72 10.51
C LYS A 37 8.71 4.52 9.60
N LEU A 38 7.73 3.83 9.01
CA LEU A 38 6.74 4.41 8.11
C LEU A 38 5.52 4.91 8.88
N SER A 39 5.01 6.10 8.50
CA SER A 39 3.88 6.73 9.18
C SER A 39 2.52 6.11 8.79
N ALA A 40 1.47 6.43 9.55
CA ALA A 40 0.09 6.07 9.19
C ALA A 40 -0.33 6.58 7.80
N ARG A 41 0.22 7.71 7.33
CA ARG A 41 0.00 8.17 5.95
C ARG A 41 0.66 7.24 4.93
N ALA A 42 1.85 6.74 5.24
CA ALA A 42 2.53 5.75 4.40
C ALA A 42 1.75 4.43 4.36
N TYR A 43 1.16 3.99 5.48
CA TYR A 43 0.26 2.82 5.53
C TYR A 43 -0.87 2.92 4.49
N HIS A 44 -1.68 3.99 4.54
CA HIS A 44 -2.76 4.17 3.55
C HIS A 44 -2.25 4.25 2.12
N ARG A 45 -1.06 4.82 1.89
CA ARG A 45 -0.47 4.83 0.55
C ARG A 45 -0.04 3.44 0.10
N VAL A 46 0.51 2.61 0.98
CA VAL A 46 0.84 1.20 0.69
C VAL A 46 -0.42 0.43 0.31
N LEU A 47 -1.50 0.57 1.10
CA LEU A 47 -2.78 -0.06 0.79
C LEU A 47 -3.31 0.34 -0.59
N ARG A 48 -3.26 1.63 -0.95
CA ARG A 48 -3.68 2.10 -2.28
C ARG A 48 -2.89 1.48 -3.42
N VAL A 49 -1.57 1.40 -3.28
CA VAL A 49 -0.70 0.81 -4.31
C VAL A 49 -0.96 -0.68 -4.40
N ALA A 50 -1.03 -1.39 -3.28
CA ALA A 50 -1.32 -2.82 -3.26
C ALA A 50 -2.70 -3.14 -3.85
N LEU A 51 -3.72 -2.31 -3.60
CA LEU A 51 -5.04 -2.45 -4.22
C LEU A 51 -5.00 -2.22 -5.72
N THR A 52 -4.19 -1.27 -6.17
CA THR A 52 -3.98 -1.03 -7.61
C THR A 52 -3.28 -2.22 -8.26
N LEU A 53 -2.27 -2.79 -7.63
CA LEU A 53 -1.59 -3.99 -8.12
C LEU A 53 -2.54 -5.19 -8.20
N ALA A 54 -3.36 -5.39 -7.15
CA ALA A 54 -4.38 -6.43 -7.15
C ALA A 54 -5.38 -6.25 -8.30
N ASP A 55 -5.87 -5.02 -8.52
CA ASP A 55 -6.79 -4.74 -9.63
C ASP A 55 -6.14 -4.94 -11.01
N LEU A 56 -4.85 -4.66 -11.14
CA LEU A 56 -4.09 -4.93 -12.38
C LEU A 56 -3.94 -6.42 -12.64
N GLN A 57 -3.84 -7.23 -11.59
CA GLN A 57 -3.74 -8.69 -11.67
C GLN A 57 -5.12 -9.39 -11.67
N GLY A 58 -6.23 -8.63 -11.65
CA GLY A 58 -7.59 -9.18 -11.57
C GLY A 58 -7.89 -9.88 -10.24
N ALA A 59 -7.11 -9.62 -9.19
CA ALA A 59 -7.32 -10.19 -7.87
C ALA A 59 -8.42 -9.43 -7.09
N PRO A 60 -9.31 -10.14 -6.38
CA PRO A 60 -10.41 -9.52 -5.66
C PRO A 60 -9.95 -8.71 -4.46
N LYS A 61 -8.77 -9.00 -3.89
CA LYS A 61 -8.16 -8.20 -2.82
C LYS A 61 -6.63 -8.25 -2.89
N PRO A 62 -5.91 -7.30 -2.29
CA PRO A 62 -4.47 -7.38 -2.12
C PRO A 62 -4.07 -8.67 -1.41
N THR A 63 -2.91 -9.17 -1.81
CA THR A 63 -2.26 -10.32 -1.19
C THR A 63 -0.94 -9.85 -0.58
N GLN A 64 -0.32 -10.68 0.25
CA GLN A 64 0.97 -10.34 0.84
C GLN A 64 2.04 -9.96 -0.21
N PRO A 65 2.18 -10.64 -1.37
CA PRO A 65 3.05 -10.18 -2.46
C PRO A 65 2.77 -8.75 -2.93
N HIS A 66 1.50 -8.38 -3.15
CA HIS A 66 1.13 -7.02 -3.53
C HIS A 66 1.53 -5.98 -2.48
N LEU A 67 1.42 -6.33 -1.19
CA LEU A 67 1.83 -5.46 -0.08
C LEU A 67 3.35 -5.26 -0.06
N ILE A 68 4.12 -6.35 -0.26
CA ILE A 68 5.59 -6.29 -0.32
C ILE A 68 6.05 -5.39 -1.48
N GLU A 69 5.46 -5.56 -2.66
CA GLU A 69 5.78 -4.76 -3.84
C GLU A 69 5.44 -3.27 -3.62
N ALA A 70 4.27 -2.98 -3.04
CA ALA A 70 3.86 -1.63 -2.67
C ALA A 70 4.81 -0.96 -1.66
N ILE A 71 5.35 -1.72 -0.70
CA ILE A 71 6.37 -1.26 0.25
C ILE A 71 7.69 -0.99 -0.47
N GLY A 72 8.10 -1.87 -1.39
CA GLY A 72 9.29 -1.69 -2.22
C GLY A 72 9.27 -0.38 -3.01
N TYR A 73 8.15 -0.08 -3.67
CA TYR A 73 7.97 1.20 -4.37
C TYR A 73 8.06 2.42 -3.44
N ARG A 74 7.62 2.30 -2.19
CA ARG A 74 7.73 3.38 -1.18
C ARG A 74 9.17 3.64 -0.76
N GLN A 75 9.94 2.59 -0.55
CA GLN A 75 11.35 2.70 -0.20
C GLN A 75 12.12 3.33 -1.37
N LEU A 76 11.82 2.91 -2.60
CA LEU A 76 12.40 3.50 -3.81
C LEU A 76 12.05 5.00 -3.96
N ASP A 77 10.76 5.37 -3.81
CA ASP A 77 10.31 6.78 -3.83
C ASP A 77 11.03 7.65 -2.80
N ARG A 78 11.28 7.11 -1.60
CA ARG A 78 12.02 7.80 -0.54
C ARG A 78 13.51 7.95 -0.89
N MET A 79 14.12 6.93 -1.46
CA MET A 79 15.52 6.98 -1.92
C MET A 79 15.69 8.00 -3.05
N LEU A 80 14.79 8.00 -4.02
CA LEU A 80 14.82 8.93 -5.15
C LEU A 80 14.65 10.39 -4.69
N LYS A 81 13.78 10.66 -3.72
CA LYS A 81 13.66 12.00 -3.14
C LYS A 81 14.92 12.46 -2.43
N GLY A 82 15.52 11.59 -1.60
CA GLY A 82 16.77 11.90 -0.93
C GLY A 82 17.94 12.16 -1.89
N LEU A 83 17.90 11.60 -3.11
CA LEU A 83 18.87 11.91 -4.17
C LEU A 83 18.59 13.29 -4.81
N ASN A 84 17.33 13.67 -4.95
CA ASN A 84 16.90 14.91 -5.60
C ASN A 84 17.00 16.14 -4.67
N ASP A 85 16.94 15.93 -3.35
CA ASP A 85 17.10 16.97 -2.33
C ASP A 85 18.60 17.33 -2.07
N GLY A 86 19.52 16.74 -2.84
CA GLY A 86 20.98 16.91 -2.74
C GLY A 86 21.62 17.90 -3.72
N TYR A 87 20.83 18.76 -4.39
CA TYR A 87 21.30 19.83 -5.29
C TYR A 87 20.74 21.19 -4.89
#